data_AF-A0A955KZT3-F1
#
_entry.id   AF-A0A955KZT3-F1
#
_cell.length_a   1.000
_cell.length_b   1.000
_cell.length_c   1.000
_cell.angle_alpha   90.00
_cell.angle_beta   90.00
_cell.angle_gamma   90.00
#
_symmetry.space_group_name_H-M   'P 1'
#
loop_
_entity.id
_entity.type
_entity.pdbx_description
1 polymer ?
#
loop_
_entity_poly.entity_id
_entity_poly.type
_entity_poly.pdbx_seq_one_letter_code
_entity_poly.pdbx_strand_id
1 'polypeptide(L)'
;QSNFFFVLSSSYFTIEACEYKRSFLAYHPYITVITNIDLDHLDYYKNLDDYFSAFDSIIRQTRGYVVMRWDDERSKELYHRIYG
;
A
#
# COMPACT_ATOMS: atom_id res chain seq x y z
N GLN A 1 -0.99 -6.53 -11.55
CA GLN A 1 -0.24 -5.95 -12.68
C GLN A 1 0.35 -4.64 -12.18
N SER A 2 1.57 -4.25 -12.57
CA SER A 2 2.15 -2.96 -12.15
C SER A 2 2.28 -2.05 -13.35
N ASN A 3 1.79 -0.82 -13.23
CA ASN A 3 1.97 0.24 -14.22
C ASN A 3 3.07 1.18 -13.76
N PHE A 4 3.93 1.61 -14.68
CA PHE A 4 5.07 2.48 -14.38
C PHE A 4 4.93 3.79 -15.15
N PHE A 5 5.14 4.91 -14.45
CA PHE A 5 5.18 6.23 -15.06
C PHE A 5 6.47 6.94 -14.67
N PHE A 6 7.20 7.39 -15.69
CA PHE A 6 8.44 8.13 -15.54
C PHE A 6 8.58 9.16 -16.65
N VAL A 7 9.09 10.33 -16.30
CA VAL A 7 9.43 11.41 -17.24
C VAL A 7 10.94 11.62 -17.14
N LEU A 8 11.67 11.59 -18.26
CA LEU A 8 13.14 11.65 -18.29
C LEU A 8 13.74 12.86 -17.53
N SER A 9 13.02 13.98 -17.47
CA SER A 9 13.41 15.19 -16.74
C SER A 9 12.93 15.25 -15.29
N SER A 10 12.18 14.24 -14.83
CA SER A 10 11.63 14.17 -13.48
C SER A 10 12.56 13.39 -12.56
N SER A 11 12.74 13.89 -11.34
CA SER A 11 13.40 13.14 -10.26
C SER A 11 12.47 12.11 -9.60
N TYR A 12 11.20 12.06 -10.01
CA TYR A 12 10.18 11.19 -9.43
C TYR A 12 9.86 10.01 -10.36
N PHE A 13 9.77 8.84 -9.74
CA PHE A 13 9.31 7.60 -10.36
C PHE A 13 8.01 7.18 -9.66
N THR A 14 6.94 6.99 -10.44
CA THR A 14 5.64 6.57 -9.92
C THR A 14 5.32 5.19 -10.43
N ILE A 15 4.87 4.34 -9.51
CA ILE A 15 4.47 2.96 -9.81
C ILE A 15 3.11 2.70 -9.18
N GLU A 16 2.24 2.03 -9.95
CA GLU A 16 1.08 1.34 -9.41
C GLU A 16 1.52 -0.02 -8.86
N ALA A 17 1.35 -0.21 -7.56
CA ALA A 17 1.70 -1.44 -6.87
C ALA A 17 0.43 -2.09 -6.32
N CYS A 18 0.17 -3.33 -6.72
CA CYS A 18 -0.95 -4.12 -6.24
C CYS A 18 -0.48 -5.05 -5.12
N GLU A 19 -1.34 -5.26 -4.14
CA GLU A 19 -1.17 -6.17 -3.02
C GLU A 19 -1.05 -7.63 -3.40
N TYR A 20 -1.43 -8.00 -4.63
CA TYR A 20 -1.37 -9.37 -5.08
C TYR A 20 0.03 -9.96 -4.83
N LYS A 21 0.07 -11.07 -4.08
CA LYS A 21 1.28 -11.77 -3.65
C LYS A 21 2.28 -10.93 -2.85
N ARG A 22 1.83 -9.85 -2.18
CA ARG A 22 2.68 -8.90 -1.44
C ARG A 22 3.81 -8.32 -2.28
N SER A 23 3.63 -8.26 -3.60
CA SER A 23 4.69 -7.83 -4.53
C SER A 23 5.16 -6.41 -4.26
N PHE A 24 4.29 -5.56 -3.72
CA PHE A 24 4.64 -4.20 -3.32
C PHE A 24 5.72 -4.12 -2.23
N LEU A 25 5.93 -5.18 -1.42
CA LEU A 25 6.92 -5.18 -0.34
C LEU A 25 8.37 -5.24 -0.84
N ALA A 26 8.57 -5.40 -2.14
CA ALA A 26 9.87 -5.27 -2.79
C ALA A 26 10.29 -3.80 -2.97
N TYR A 27 9.40 -2.83 -2.74
CA TYR A 27 9.66 -1.42 -2.94
C TYR A 27 10.02 -0.70 -1.63
N HIS A 28 10.77 0.40 -1.74
CA HIS A 28 11.13 1.27 -0.62
C HIS A 28 10.76 2.73 -0.94
N PRO A 29 9.45 3.05 -0.98
CA PRO A 29 8.97 4.34 -1.46
C PRO A 29 9.31 5.49 -0.49
N TYR A 30 9.44 6.70 -1.04
CA TYR A 30 9.43 7.91 -0.22
C TYR A 30 8.00 8.34 0.14
N ILE A 31 7.06 8.16 -0.81
CA ILE A 31 5.63 8.42 -0.62
C ILE A 31 4.86 7.16 -0.97
N THR A 32 3.98 6.73 -0.08
CA THR A 32 3.01 5.64 -0.32
C THR A 32 1.61 6.24 -0.36
N VAL A 33 0.86 5.94 -1.42
CA VAL A 33 -0.53 6.37 -1.56
C VAL A 33 -1.42 5.12 -1.53
N ILE A 34 -2.30 5.03 -0.54
CA ILE A 34 -3.29 3.96 -0.40
C ILE A 34 -4.64 4.54 -0.82
N THR A 35 -5.11 4.10 -1.99
CA THR A 35 -6.35 4.59 -2.61
C THR A 35 -7.59 3.83 -2.14
N ASN A 36 -7.43 2.55 -1.79
CA ASN A 36 -8.42 1.68 -1.16
C ASN A 36 -7.70 0.44 -0.61
N ILE A 37 -8.40 -0.32 0.23
CA ILE A 37 -7.96 -1.62 0.74
C ILE A 37 -9.13 -2.59 0.55
N ASP A 38 -9.09 -3.42 -0.48
CA ASP A 38 -10.18 -4.36 -0.83
C ASP A 38 -9.73 -5.83 -0.78
N LEU A 39 -10.61 -6.72 -0.32
CA LEU A 39 -10.33 -8.16 -0.20
C LEU A 39 -10.64 -8.88 -1.52
N ASP A 40 -9.92 -8.53 -2.58
CA ASP A 40 -10.10 -9.14 -3.91
C ASP A 40 -9.32 -10.45 -4.13
N HIS A 41 -8.51 -10.87 -3.15
CA HIS A 41 -7.59 -12.02 -3.23
C HIS A 41 -7.70 -12.98 -2.03
N LEU A 42 -8.92 -13.40 -1.69
CA LEU A 42 -9.23 -14.33 -0.59
C LEU A 42 -8.60 -15.73 -0.75
N ASP A 43 -8.13 -16.06 -1.95
CA ASP A 43 -7.40 -17.27 -2.29
C ASP A 43 -5.91 -17.23 -1.87
N TYR A 44 -5.35 -16.04 -1.65
CA TYR A 44 -3.95 -15.85 -1.24
C TYR A 44 -3.79 -15.40 0.22
N TYR A 45 -4.66 -14.51 0.70
CA TYR A 45 -4.60 -14.02 2.08
C TYR A 45 -5.40 -14.93 3.01
N LYS A 46 -4.75 -15.43 4.07
CA LYS A 46 -5.36 -16.39 5.01
C LYS A 46 -6.55 -15.79 5.77
N ASN A 47 -6.46 -14.50 6.08
CA ASN A 47 -7.46 -13.74 6.80
C ASN A 47 -7.19 -12.23 6.65
N LEU A 48 -8.11 -11.43 7.19
CA LEU A 48 -8.05 -9.97 7.22
C LEU A 48 -6.77 -9.42 7.88
N ASP A 49 -6.30 -10.06 8.95
CA ASP A 49 -5.11 -9.61 9.68
C ASP A 49 -3.83 -9.80 8.85
N ASP A 50 -3.75 -10.89 8.10
CA ASP A 50 -2.64 -11.14 7.18
C ASP A 50 -2.59 -10.08 6.06
N TYR A 51 -3.76 -9.62 5.61
CA TYR A 51 -3.89 -8.53 4.65
C TYR A 51 -3.40 -7.20 5.26
N PHE A 52 -3.89 -6.82 6.44
CA PHE A 52 -3.42 -5.63 7.14
C PHE A 52 -1.91 -5.67 7.46
N SER A 53 -1.35 -6.83 7.76
CA SER A 53 0.09 -6.98 8.02
C SER A 53 0.95 -6.61 6.80
N ALA A 54 0.45 -6.87 5.58
CA ALA A 54 1.15 -6.47 4.37
C ALA A 54 1.14 -4.95 4.21
N PHE A 55 0.00 -4.30 4.45
CA PHE A 55 -0.10 -2.83 4.39
C PHE A 55 0.70 -2.13 5.50
N ASP A 56 0.72 -2.66 6.73
CA ASP A 56 1.60 -2.16 7.80
C ASP A 56 3.08 -2.27 7.37
N SER A 57 3.45 -3.37 6.72
CA SER A 57 4.82 -3.58 6.27
C SER A 57 5.28 -2.55 5.23
N ILE A 58 4.45 -2.18 4.24
CA ILE A 58 4.82 -1.13 3.26
C ILE A 58 4.82 0.27 3.89
N ILE A 59 3.91 0.53 4.83
CA ILE A 59 3.91 1.78 5.62
C ILE A 59 5.23 1.93 6.38
N ARG A 60 5.72 0.85 7.02
CA ARG A 60 7.03 0.85 7.71
C ARG A 60 8.23 0.99 6.77
N GLN A 61 8.11 0.55 5.53
CA GLN A 61 9.13 0.75 4.49
C GLN A 61 9.10 2.16 3.88
N THR A 62 8.03 2.92 4.10
CA THR A 62 7.85 4.27 3.57
C THR A 62 8.70 5.26 4.35
N ARG A 63 9.56 6.00 3.65
CA ARG A 63 10.53 6.91 4.30
C ARG A 63 9.96 8.27 4.69
N GLY A 64 9.00 8.76 3.91
CA GLY A 64 8.43 10.10 4.06
C GLY A 64 6.97 10.02 4.46
N TYR A 65 6.08 10.11 3.48
CA TYR A 65 4.66 10.34 3.71
C TYR A 65 3.82 9.13 3.31
N VAL A 66 2.80 8.86 4.12
CA VAL A 66 1.71 7.93 3.77
C VAL A 66 0.45 8.76 3.58
N VAL A 67 -0.16 8.66 2.40
CA VAL A 67 -1.44 9.29 2.07
C VAL A 67 -2.48 8.19 1.97
N MET A 68 -3.57 8.31 2.74
CA MET A 68 -4.65 7.32 2.77
C MET A 68 -5.97 7.98 2.44
N ARG A 69 -6.80 7.27 1.67
CA ARG A 69 -8.16 7.71 1.35
C ARG A 69 -9.05 7.55 2.59
N TRP A 70 -9.53 8.67 3.16
CA TRP A 70 -10.22 8.64 4.45
C TRP A 70 -11.66 8.11 4.39
N ASP A 71 -12.33 8.15 3.25
CA ASP A 71 -13.68 7.61 3.07
C ASP A 71 -13.71 6.07 2.97
N ASP A 72 -12.55 5.42 2.84
CA ASP A 72 -12.40 3.97 2.85
C ASP A 72 -12.34 3.43 4.28
N GLU A 73 -13.32 2.62 4.69
CA GLU A 73 -13.44 2.09 6.05
C GLU A 73 -12.24 1.24 6.46
N ARG A 74 -11.64 0.51 5.51
CA ARG A 74 -10.46 -0.33 5.76
C ARG A 74 -9.19 0.50 5.97
N SER A 75 -9.05 1.60 5.26
CA SER A 75 -7.99 2.59 5.48
C SER A 75 -8.10 3.22 6.87
N LYS A 76 -9.32 3.53 7.35
CA LYS A 76 -9.54 3.97 8.73
C LYS A 76 -9.17 2.89 9.75
N GLU A 77 -9.60 1.64 9.50
CA GLU A 77 -9.27 0.51 10.38
C GLU A 77 -7.75 0.31 10.49
N LEU A 78 -7.03 0.35 9.36
CA LEU A 78 -5.56 0.28 9.34
C LEU A 78 -4.92 1.44 10.12
N TYR A 79 -5.41 2.68 9.94
CA TYR A 79 -4.93 3.84 10.69
C TYR A 79 -5.08 3.62 12.20
N HIS A 80 -6.25 3.18 12.66
CA HIS A 80 -6.47 2.90 14.08
C HIS A 80 -5.64 1.72 14.60
N ARG A 81 -5.35 0.71 13.79
CA ARG A 81 -4.47 -0.41 14.17
C ARG A 81 -3.01 0.02 14.35
N ILE A 82 -2.53 1.01 13.60
CA ILE A 82 -1.15 1.48 13.66
C ILE A 82 -0.94 2.58 14.71
N TYR A 83 -1.90 3.50 14.83
CA TYR A 83 -1.75 4.73 15.61
C TYR A 83 -2.72 4.89 16.78
N GLY A 84 -3.69 3.97 16.94
CA GLY A 84 -4.58 3.90 18.10
C GLY A 84 -3.97 3.08 19.22
#